data_AF-A0A534YH40-F1
#
_entry.id   AF-A0A534YH40-F1
#
_cell.length_a   1.000
_cell.length_b   1.000
_cell.length_c   1.000
_cell.angle_alpha   90.00
_cell.angle_beta   90.00
_cell.angle_gamma   90.00
#
_symmetry.space_group_name_H-M   'P 1'
#
loop_
_entity.id
_entity.type
_entity.pdbx_description
1 polymer ?
#
loop_
_entity_poly.entity_id
_entity_poly.type
_entity_poly.pdbx_seq_one_letter_code
_entity_poly.pdbx_strand_id
1 'polypeptide(L)'
;MDPRVGLVRLLTQIVAARTNVAGGTTLAHWRGMGIGRMWRHVRNEGRPHNLLAISDLHLGCDLKAGVKAQRGSSFDSQLAEFLDFHALNQRDGKPWRLLLNGDIVDFVAITVTPGSEATFEVSEEERQFGLAAEEAKCVWKLRKTIERHGAVFDALARFLQKGNCLHIIRGNHDAEFHWPAVQAALKAHLADRAGLEGPPRRRFERRIEFHPWFYLEPGFFYAEHGNAHDHYSLQSDFFDAAGVQAKREIDLPLSSKVLRYFANKYTEQTDLDECDTWGVVEYIDWVLKAGNPLRVAADYFVMVFRVTYPILVQWLKVWRRFARAADEAIEKVDDGEAAHVRKLLGRASRNEAEVKKLLAIVSRPAEQSLFDSMQLFYLDRMLLALVCLFGSWAAIAAAHGAVAK
;
A
#
# COMPACT_ATOMS: atom_id res chain seq x y z
N MET A 1 -23.37 -34.55 10.21
CA MET A 1 -22.99 -33.70 9.06
C MET A 1 -21.84 -32.81 9.52
N ASP A 2 -20.69 -32.89 8.85
CA ASP A 2 -19.43 -32.28 9.31
C ASP A 2 -19.41 -30.76 9.03
N PRO A 3 -19.22 -29.88 10.04
CA PRO A 3 -19.14 -28.43 9.86
C PRO A 3 -17.98 -27.95 8.97
N ARG A 4 -17.04 -28.84 8.61
CA ARG A 4 -15.95 -28.56 7.66
C ARG A 4 -16.40 -28.43 6.20
N VAL A 5 -17.62 -28.86 5.85
CA VAL A 5 -18.15 -28.75 4.47
C VAL A 5 -18.80 -27.37 4.21
N GLY A 6 -19.19 -26.64 5.27
CA GLY A 6 -19.80 -25.31 5.15
C GLY A 6 -18.81 -24.19 4.81
N LEU A 7 -17.58 -24.26 5.36
CA LEU A 7 -16.58 -23.19 5.21
C LEU A 7 -15.97 -23.15 3.80
N VAL A 8 -15.84 -24.31 3.14
CA VAL A 8 -15.34 -24.41 1.76
C VAL A 8 -16.34 -23.82 0.76
N ARG A 9 -17.65 -23.97 1.00
CA ARG A 9 -18.70 -23.35 0.17
C ARG A 9 -18.72 -21.83 0.29
N LEU A 10 -18.47 -21.29 1.48
CA LEU A 10 -18.44 -19.83 1.73
C LEU A 10 -17.23 -19.16 1.06
N LEU A 11 -16.04 -19.79 1.14
CA LEU A 11 -14.82 -19.29 0.49
C LEU A 11 -14.88 -19.36 -1.05
N THR A 12 -15.64 -20.33 -1.59
CA THR A 12 -15.84 -20.43 -3.05
C THR A 12 -16.78 -19.32 -3.56
N GLN A 13 -17.73 -18.84 -2.75
CA GLN A 13 -18.64 -17.77 -3.14
C GLN A 13 -18.00 -16.37 -3.08
N ILE A 14 -17.07 -16.13 -2.15
CA ILE A 14 -16.39 -14.83 -2.02
C ILE A 14 -15.43 -14.58 -3.19
N VAL A 15 -14.80 -15.63 -3.73
CA VAL A 15 -13.91 -15.51 -4.92
C VAL A 15 -14.70 -15.46 -6.23
N ALA A 16 -15.87 -16.10 -6.30
CA ALA A 16 -16.73 -16.08 -7.49
C ALA A 16 -17.43 -14.72 -7.71
N ALA A 17 -17.61 -13.89 -6.66
CA ALA A 17 -18.30 -12.61 -6.78
C ALA A 17 -17.45 -11.47 -7.41
N ARG A 18 -16.13 -11.64 -7.56
CA ARG A 18 -15.24 -10.62 -8.16
C ARG A 18 -14.56 -11.03 -9.47
N THR A 19 -14.87 -12.21 -9.99
CA THR A 19 -14.35 -12.66 -11.30
C THR A 19 -15.51 -12.98 -12.23
N ASN A 20 -16.14 -11.95 -12.77
CA ASN A 20 -17.00 -12.08 -13.95
C ASN A 20 -16.14 -12.23 -15.23
N VAL A 21 -15.24 -13.22 -15.20
CA VAL A 21 -14.55 -13.72 -16.40
C VAL A 21 -14.97 -15.17 -16.52
N ALA A 22 -15.87 -15.42 -17.47
CA ALA A 22 -16.29 -16.75 -17.87
C ALA A 22 -15.03 -17.57 -18.26
N GLY A 23 -14.70 -18.57 -17.45
CA GLY A 23 -13.54 -19.42 -17.68
C GLY A 23 -13.24 -20.30 -16.48
N GLY A 24 -13.97 -21.41 -16.34
CA GLY A 24 -13.76 -22.35 -15.25
C GLY A 24 -12.43 -23.09 -15.35
N THR A 25 -11.38 -22.58 -14.69
CA THR A 25 -10.10 -23.32 -14.49
C THR A 25 -9.33 -22.84 -13.25
N THR A 26 -9.98 -22.63 -12.11
CA THR A 26 -9.31 -22.08 -10.90
C THR A 26 -8.71 -23.12 -9.95
N LEU A 27 -8.89 -24.43 -10.15
CA LEU A 27 -8.24 -25.46 -9.29
C LEU A 27 -7.12 -26.25 -9.97
N ALA A 28 -7.18 -26.41 -11.30
CA ALA A 28 -6.19 -27.19 -12.05
C ALA A 28 -4.85 -26.44 -12.21
N HIS A 29 -4.89 -25.11 -12.34
CA HIS A 29 -3.71 -24.27 -12.53
C HIS A 29 -2.78 -24.29 -11.30
N TRP A 30 -3.35 -24.33 -10.09
CA TRP A 30 -2.58 -24.38 -8.83
C TRP A 30 -1.89 -25.73 -8.59
N ARG A 31 -2.44 -26.84 -9.10
CA ARG A 31 -1.81 -28.17 -9.00
C ARG A 31 -0.57 -28.31 -9.88
N GLY A 32 -0.51 -27.58 -11.00
CA GLY A 32 0.65 -27.56 -11.91
C GLY A 32 1.87 -26.81 -11.38
N MET A 33 1.67 -25.86 -10.45
CA MET A 33 2.75 -25.00 -9.92
C MET A 33 3.59 -25.63 -8.78
N GLY A 34 3.30 -26.87 -8.39
CA GLY A 34 4.07 -27.60 -7.37
C GLY A 34 3.92 -27.10 -5.93
N ILE A 35 3.06 -26.10 -5.68
CA ILE A 35 2.78 -25.52 -4.36
C ILE A 35 2.03 -26.53 -3.46
N GLY A 36 1.32 -27.50 -4.04
CA GLY A 36 0.60 -28.54 -3.29
C GLY A 36 1.48 -29.52 -2.49
N ARG A 37 2.81 -29.52 -2.69
CA ARG A 37 3.76 -30.28 -1.85
C ARG A 37 4.26 -29.50 -0.63
N MET A 38 4.12 -28.18 -0.60
CA MET A 38 4.54 -27.31 0.52
C MET A 38 3.73 -27.57 1.81
N TRP A 39 2.48 -28.00 1.65
CA TRP A 39 1.50 -28.10 2.74
C TRP A 39 1.38 -29.50 3.35
N ARG A 40 2.26 -30.45 2.97
CA ARG A 40 2.19 -31.82 3.48
C ARG A 40 3.03 -31.94 4.75
N HIS A 41 2.32 -32.04 5.87
CA HIS A 41 2.81 -32.26 7.25
C HIS A 41 3.38 -31.03 7.97
N VAL A 42 2.50 -30.11 8.34
CA VAL A 42 2.77 -29.26 9.51
C VAL A 42 2.37 -30.06 10.75
N ARG A 43 3.28 -30.88 11.28
CA ARG A 43 3.08 -31.49 12.60
C ARG A 43 3.05 -30.37 13.64
N ASN A 44 2.15 -30.50 14.61
CA ASN A 44 2.00 -29.58 15.75
C ASN A 44 3.15 -29.73 16.78
N GLU A 45 4.35 -30.13 16.31
CA GLU A 45 5.50 -30.38 17.16
C GLU A 45 6.17 -29.03 17.50
N GLY A 46 6.16 -28.66 18.79
CA GLY A 46 7.19 -27.82 19.42
C GLY A 46 7.38 -26.37 18.98
N ARG A 47 6.41 -25.71 18.31
CA ARG A 47 6.62 -24.30 17.91
C ARG A 47 6.90 -23.38 19.11
N PRO A 48 7.85 -22.43 18.99
CA PRO A 48 8.23 -21.57 20.11
C PRO A 48 7.25 -20.41 20.37
N HIS A 49 6.35 -20.10 19.44
CA HIS A 49 5.39 -18.98 19.56
C HIS A 49 4.02 -19.31 18.96
N ASN A 50 3.01 -18.55 19.42
CA ASN A 50 1.72 -18.40 18.76
C ASN A 50 1.80 -17.30 17.70
N LEU A 51 0.97 -17.36 16.65
CA LEU A 51 0.97 -16.38 15.57
C LEU A 51 -0.35 -15.62 15.52
N LEU A 52 -0.27 -14.30 15.39
CA LEU A 52 -1.40 -13.40 15.17
C LEU A 52 -1.06 -12.50 13.98
N ALA A 53 -1.98 -12.30 13.04
CA ALA A 53 -1.77 -11.43 11.89
C ALA A 53 -2.98 -10.51 11.71
N ILE A 54 -2.71 -9.20 11.60
CA ILE A 54 -3.69 -8.16 11.27
C ILE A 54 -3.05 -7.22 10.23
N SER A 55 -3.87 -6.46 9.50
CA SER A 55 -3.47 -5.65 8.35
C SER A 55 -4.40 -4.45 8.21
N ASP A 56 -4.02 -3.46 7.40
CA ASP A 56 -4.91 -2.39 6.92
C ASP A 56 -5.57 -1.62 8.08
N LEU A 57 -4.74 -1.18 9.04
CA LEU A 57 -5.21 -0.38 10.18
C LEU A 57 -5.31 1.11 9.84
N HIS A 58 -4.55 1.59 8.85
CA HIS A 58 -4.54 2.96 8.35
C HIS A 58 -4.49 4.05 9.44
N LEU A 59 -3.75 3.80 10.53
CA LEU A 59 -3.63 4.77 11.62
C LEU A 59 -3.08 6.09 11.10
N GLY A 60 -3.70 7.19 11.48
CA GLY A 60 -3.35 8.53 11.03
C GLY A 60 -4.12 9.02 9.80
N CYS A 61 -4.96 8.20 9.15
CA CYS A 61 -5.85 8.69 8.08
C CYS A 61 -6.81 9.80 8.55
N ASP A 62 -7.08 9.87 9.86
CA ASP A 62 -7.90 10.88 10.53
C ASP A 62 -7.13 12.14 10.95
N LEU A 63 -5.81 12.21 10.68
CA LEU A 63 -4.96 13.39 10.87
C LEU A 63 -5.07 14.33 9.67
N LYS A 64 -6.27 14.89 9.52
CA LYS A 64 -6.63 15.82 8.46
C LYS A 64 -6.58 17.28 8.95
N ALA A 65 -6.13 18.20 8.10
CA ALA A 65 -6.19 19.63 8.42
C ALA A 65 -7.66 20.05 8.66
N GLY A 66 -7.91 20.86 9.70
CA GLY A 66 -9.27 21.31 10.06
C GLY A 66 -10.12 20.28 10.82
N VAL A 67 -9.75 18.99 10.80
CA VAL A 67 -10.50 17.92 11.49
C VAL A 67 -10.07 17.82 12.95
N LYS A 68 -11.02 18.01 13.87
CA LYS A 68 -10.76 17.87 15.31
C LYS A 68 -10.63 16.39 15.70
N ALA A 69 -9.81 16.14 16.71
CA ALA A 69 -9.70 14.81 17.28
C ALA A 69 -11.00 14.32 17.90
N GLN A 70 -11.53 13.22 17.36
CA GLN A 70 -12.53 12.44 18.06
C GLN A 70 -11.81 11.74 19.21
N ARG A 71 -12.01 12.21 20.44
CA ARG A 71 -11.44 11.56 21.62
C ARG A 71 -12.09 10.20 21.81
N GLY A 72 -11.27 9.14 21.84
CA GLY A 72 -11.72 7.78 22.11
C GLY A 72 -12.55 7.20 20.97
N SER A 73 -11.94 7.06 19.78
CA SER A 73 -12.58 6.32 18.69
C SER A 73 -12.88 4.89 19.18
N SER A 74 -14.06 4.37 18.81
CA SER A 74 -14.41 2.98 19.15
C SER A 74 -13.41 1.99 18.56
N PHE A 75 -12.77 2.35 17.44
CA PHE A 75 -11.72 1.56 16.80
C PHE A 75 -10.47 1.45 17.67
N ASP A 76 -9.92 2.57 18.16
CA ASP A 76 -8.72 2.56 19.01
C ASP A 76 -8.94 1.73 20.27
N SER A 77 -10.11 1.87 20.90
CA SER A 77 -10.48 1.09 22.09
C SER A 77 -10.57 -0.41 21.77
N GLN A 78 -11.25 -0.80 20.69
CA GLN A 78 -11.38 -2.21 20.30
C GLN A 78 -10.02 -2.84 19.95
N LEU A 79 -9.17 -2.12 19.22
CA LEU A 79 -7.84 -2.59 18.87
C LEU A 79 -6.94 -2.70 20.11
N ALA A 80 -7.00 -1.72 21.02
CA ALA A 80 -6.27 -1.78 22.29
C ALA A 80 -6.73 -2.97 23.16
N GLU A 81 -8.03 -3.19 23.31
CA GLU A 81 -8.59 -4.32 24.03
C GLU A 81 -8.19 -5.67 23.41
N PHE A 82 -8.20 -5.76 22.09
CA PHE A 82 -7.74 -6.95 21.36
C PHE A 82 -6.27 -7.25 21.64
N LEU A 83 -5.40 -6.23 21.64
CA LEU A 83 -3.98 -6.38 21.94
C LEU A 83 -3.75 -6.78 23.40
N ASP A 84 -4.45 -6.14 24.33
CA ASP A 84 -4.36 -6.44 25.76
C ASP A 84 -4.87 -7.86 26.07
N PHE A 85 -5.95 -8.29 25.41
CA PHE A 85 -6.44 -9.66 25.53
C PHE A 85 -5.35 -10.67 25.17
N HIS A 86 -4.67 -10.51 24.03
CA HIS A 86 -3.61 -11.43 23.62
C HIS A 86 -2.35 -11.29 24.49
N ALA A 87 -2.06 -10.09 25.00
CA ALA A 87 -0.97 -9.87 25.95
C ALA A 87 -1.15 -10.68 27.24
N LEU A 88 -2.40 -10.81 27.71
CA LEU A 88 -2.75 -11.53 28.95
C LEU A 88 -3.03 -13.03 28.73
N ASN A 89 -3.41 -13.44 27.52
CA ASN A 89 -3.86 -14.80 27.22
C ASN A 89 -2.91 -15.52 26.25
N GLN A 90 -1.73 -15.91 26.76
CA GLN A 90 -0.81 -16.79 26.02
C GLN A 90 -1.37 -18.21 25.92
N ARG A 91 -1.32 -18.83 24.73
CA ARG A 91 -1.73 -20.22 24.52
C ARG A 91 -0.54 -21.15 24.76
N ASP A 92 -0.76 -22.22 25.51
CA ASP A 92 0.25 -23.25 25.82
C ASP A 92 1.54 -22.71 26.46
N GLY A 93 1.46 -21.58 27.18
CA GLY A 93 2.63 -20.90 27.77
C GLY A 93 3.59 -20.28 26.76
N LYS A 94 3.17 -20.13 25.50
CA LYS A 94 4.00 -19.62 24.41
C LYS A 94 3.74 -18.12 24.17
N PRO A 95 4.78 -17.31 23.92
CA PRO A 95 4.61 -15.92 23.54
C PRO A 95 3.89 -15.81 22.20
N TRP A 96 3.27 -14.65 21.97
CA TRP A 96 2.71 -14.28 20.68
C TRP A 96 3.76 -13.64 19.78
N ARG A 97 3.63 -13.90 18.49
CA ARG A 97 4.26 -13.15 17.41
C ARG A 97 3.15 -12.46 16.62
N LEU A 98 3.04 -11.15 16.80
CA LEU A 98 2.10 -10.30 16.07
C LEU A 98 2.73 -9.85 14.76
N LEU A 99 2.08 -10.16 13.66
CA LEU A 99 2.37 -9.65 12.33
C LEU A 99 1.41 -8.51 12.04
N LEU A 100 1.97 -7.33 11.79
CA LEU A 100 1.27 -6.20 11.20
C LEU A 100 1.59 -6.21 9.70
N ASN A 101 0.63 -6.66 8.89
CA ASN A 101 0.84 -7.07 7.49
C ASN A 101 0.65 -5.92 6.47
N GLY A 102 1.30 -4.79 6.71
CA GLY A 102 1.22 -3.60 5.85
C GLY A 102 0.02 -2.70 6.13
N ASP A 103 0.14 -1.47 5.65
CA ASP A 103 -0.86 -0.40 5.76
C ASP A 103 -1.33 -0.16 7.20
N ILE A 104 -0.35 -0.07 8.09
CA ILE A 104 -0.56 0.13 9.53
C ILE A 104 -0.67 1.61 9.86
N VAL A 105 0.16 2.43 9.23
CA VAL A 105 0.15 3.90 9.34
C VAL A 105 -0.10 4.47 7.95
N ASP A 106 -1.10 5.32 7.80
CA ASP A 106 -1.37 5.94 6.50
C ASP A 106 -0.58 7.24 6.32
N PHE A 107 0.69 7.14 5.95
CA PHE A 107 1.55 8.32 5.84
C PHE A 107 1.10 9.28 4.73
N VAL A 108 0.42 8.78 3.71
CA VAL A 108 -0.02 9.56 2.54
C VAL A 108 -1.29 10.34 2.84
N ALA A 109 -2.20 9.79 3.65
CA ALA A 109 -3.45 10.45 4.04
C ALA A 109 -3.27 11.58 5.09
N ILE A 110 -2.13 11.60 5.82
CA ILE A 110 -1.85 12.63 6.82
C ILE A 110 -1.62 13.99 6.14
N THR A 111 -2.53 14.94 6.36
CA THR A 111 -2.46 16.30 5.79
C THR A 111 -2.17 17.40 6.80
N VAL A 112 -2.15 17.10 8.10
CA VAL A 112 -1.67 18.07 9.09
C VAL A 112 -0.19 18.40 8.86
N THR A 113 0.15 19.68 8.97
CA THR A 113 1.54 20.17 8.85
C THR A 113 1.98 20.87 10.14
N PRO A 114 3.28 20.82 10.49
CA PRO A 114 3.78 21.58 11.64
C PRO A 114 3.63 23.09 11.44
N GLY A 115 3.55 23.80 12.57
CA GLY A 115 3.60 25.26 12.61
C GLY A 115 5.02 25.79 12.47
N SER A 116 5.30 26.93 13.11
CA SER A 116 6.63 27.56 13.11
C SER A 116 7.71 26.74 13.82
N GLU A 117 7.33 25.74 14.59
CA GLU A 117 8.20 24.83 15.34
C GLU A 117 8.81 23.70 14.49
N ALA A 118 8.52 23.66 13.18
CA ALA A 118 9.05 22.66 12.28
C ALA A 118 10.59 22.69 12.23
N THR A 119 11.23 21.53 12.31
CA THR A 119 12.68 21.38 12.12
C THR A 119 13.07 21.19 10.65
N PHE A 120 12.11 21.34 9.73
CA PHE A 120 12.27 21.17 8.29
C PHE A 120 11.40 22.16 7.54
N GLU A 121 11.78 22.47 6.30
CA GLU A 121 10.99 23.34 5.43
C GLU A 121 9.72 22.64 4.96
N VAL A 122 8.63 23.41 4.94
CA VAL A 122 7.31 22.97 4.43
C VAL A 122 6.91 23.90 3.29
N SER A 123 6.83 23.35 2.08
CA SER A 123 6.40 24.08 0.89
C SER A 123 4.90 24.36 0.90
N GLU A 124 4.44 25.29 0.05
CA GLU A 124 3.00 25.56 -0.12
C GLU A 124 2.24 24.32 -0.61
N GLU A 125 2.84 23.56 -1.53
CA GLU A 125 2.29 22.29 -2.00
C GLU A 125 2.06 21.32 -0.84
N GLU A 126 3.01 21.19 0.08
CA GLU A 126 2.89 20.29 1.22
C GLU A 126 1.84 20.75 2.23
N ARG A 127 1.63 22.06 2.37
CA ARG A 127 0.52 22.59 3.19
C ARG A 127 -0.83 22.26 2.57
N GLN A 128 -0.89 22.14 1.24
CA GLN A 128 -2.12 21.85 0.52
C GLN A 128 -2.43 20.35 0.44
N PHE A 129 -1.41 19.51 0.22
CA PHE A 129 -1.59 18.10 -0.13
C PHE A 129 -1.02 17.12 0.90
N GLY A 130 -0.39 17.62 1.97
CA GLY A 130 0.33 16.82 2.95
C GLY A 130 1.84 16.75 2.69
N LEU A 131 2.58 16.47 3.77
CA LEU A 131 4.04 16.45 3.76
C LEU A 131 4.59 15.37 2.82
N ALA A 132 5.68 15.72 2.13
CA ALA A 132 6.46 14.81 1.29
C ALA A 132 6.95 13.58 2.05
N ALA A 133 7.22 12.51 1.31
CA ALA A 133 7.72 11.24 1.86
C ALA A 133 9.24 11.30 2.13
N GLU A 134 9.69 12.38 2.75
CA GLU A 134 11.07 12.60 3.21
C GLU A 134 11.24 12.09 4.65
N GLU A 135 12.38 11.45 4.95
CA GLU A 135 12.61 10.76 6.23
C GLU A 135 12.21 11.59 7.48
N ALA A 136 12.69 12.84 7.60
CA ALA A 136 12.38 13.70 8.75
C ALA A 136 10.88 14.05 8.86
N LYS A 137 10.20 14.23 7.73
CA LYS A 137 8.77 14.51 7.65
C LYS A 137 7.98 13.28 8.04
N CYS A 138 8.41 12.10 7.62
CA CYS A 138 7.78 10.82 7.99
C CYS A 138 7.94 10.52 9.48
N VAL A 139 9.12 10.78 10.07
CA VAL A 139 9.29 10.69 11.54
C VAL A 139 8.31 11.61 12.27
N TRP A 140 8.11 12.83 11.79
CA TRP A 140 7.13 13.74 12.36
C TRP A 140 5.68 13.24 12.20
N LYS A 141 5.30 12.75 11.01
CA LYS A 141 3.98 12.16 10.76
C LYS A 141 3.70 10.95 11.66
N LEU A 142 4.70 10.08 11.85
CA LEU A 142 4.62 8.93 12.75
C LEU A 142 4.38 9.39 14.20
N ARG A 143 5.08 10.42 14.67
CA ARG A 143 4.86 10.99 16.01
C ARG A 143 3.43 11.47 16.19
N LYS A 144 2.89 12.19 15.21
CA LYS A 144 1.51 12.66 15.25
C LYS A 144 0.51 11.51 15.25
N THR A 145 0.79 10.45 14.50
CA THR A 145 -0.01 9.22 14.52
C THR A 145 0.01 8.56 15.90
N ILE A 146 1.18 8.47 16.53
CA ILE A 146 1.33 7.88 17.88
C ILE A 146 0.65 8.74 18.95
N GLU A 147 0.70 10.06 18.81
CA GLU A 147 -0.02 11.00 19.68
C GLU A 147 -1.55 10.83 19.52
N ARG A 148 -2.01 10.70 18.27
CA ARG A 148 -3.43 10.53 17.93
C ARG A 148 -4.01 9.22 18.45
N HIS A 149 -3.31 8.11 18.23
CA HIS A 149 -3.76 6.76 18.57
C HIS A 149 -3.08 6.21 19.82
N GLY A 150 -2.91 7.06 20.84
CA GLY A 150 -2.12 6.73 22.03
C GLY A 150 -2.50 5.41 22.69
N ALA A 151 -3.80 5.11 22.80
CA ALA A 151 -4.30 3.89 23.42
C ALA A 151 -3.81 2.61 22.71
N VAL A 152 -3.74 2.62 21.38
CA VAL A 152 -3.26 1.50 20.57
C VAL A 152 -1.77 1.28 20.80
N PHE A 153 -0.97 2.34 20.76
CA PHE A 153 0.48 2.24 20.98
C PHE A 153 0.84 1.89 22.44
N ASP A 154 0.02 2.32 23.40
CA ASP A 154 0.14 1.87 24.80
C ASP A 154 -0.15 0.38 24.94
N ALA A 155 -1.18 -0.13 24.26
CA ALA A 155 -1.49 -1.56 24.25
C ALA A 155 -0.41 -2.38 23.55
N LEU A 156 0.17 -1.89 22.44
CA LEU A 156 1.34 -2.51 21.80
C LEU A 156 2.55 -2.56 22.73
N ALA A 157 2.82 -1.50 23.49
CA ALA A 157 3.90 -1.47 24.46
C ALA A 157 3.68 -2.52 25.57
N ARG A 158 2.46 -2.62 26.12
CA ARG A 158 2.08 -3.66 27.10
C ARG A 158 2.20 -5.07 26.51
N PHE A 159 1.76 -5.26 25.27
CA PHE A 159 1.89 -6.54 24.55
C PHE A 159 3.34 -6.98 24.45
N LEU A 160 4.25 -6.09 24.05
CA LEU A 160 5.68 -6.37 23.96
C LEU A 160 6.34 -6.58 25.34
N GLN A 161 5.88 -5.89 26.40
CA GLN A 161 6.37 -6.10 27.77
C GLN A 161 6.11 -7.53 28.28
N LYS A 162 5.06 -8.21 27.80
CA LYS A 162 4.75 -9.61 28.13
C LYS A 162 5.67 -10.63 27.44
N GLY A 163 6.71 -10.17 26.74
CA GLY A 163 7.69 -11.02 26.07
C GLY A 163 7.28 -11.45 24.66
N ASN A 164 6.16 -10.92 24.15
CA ASN A 164 5.72 -11.14 22.78
C ASN A 164 6.61 -10.37 21.77
N CYS A 165 6.52 -10.76 20.49
CA CYS A 165 7.25 -10.13 19.39
C CYS A 165 6.31 -9.41 18.41
N LEU A 166 6.83 -8.38 17.75
CA LEU A 166 6.14 -7.57 16.75
C LEU A 166 6.92 -7.60 15.43
N HIS A 167 6.29 -8.05 14.37
CA HIS A 167 6.83 -8.09 13.01
C HIS A 167 5.98 -7.19 12.13
N ILE A 168 6.58 -6.21 11.47
CA ILE A 168 5.88 -5.24 10.63
C ILE A 168 6.31 -5.48 9.19
N ILE A 169 5.37 -5.84 8.34
CA ILE A 169 5.58 -5.94 6.90
C ILE A 169 5.17 -4.60 6.30
N ARG A 170 5.97 -4.07 5.39
CA ARG A 170 5.69 -2.83 4.69
C ARG A 170 4.60 -3.02 3.62
N GLY A 171 3.59 -2.15 3.62
CA GLY A 171 2.59 -1.97 2.57
C GLY A 171 2.87 -0.75 1.70
N ASN A 172 1.86 -0.28 0.95
CA ASN A 172 1.98 0.89 0.07
C ASN A 172 1.63 2.21 0.75
N HIS A 173 0.86 2.21 1.85
CA HIS A 173 0.57 3.41 2.64
C HIS A 173 1.59 3.68 3.75
N ASP A 174 2.40 2.67 4.09
CA ASP A 174 3.50 2.76 5.05
C ASP A 174 4.87 2.35 4.48
N ALA A 175 5.05 2.65 3.19
CA ALA A 175 6.32 2.46 2.48
C ALA A 175 7.51 3.13 3.21
N GLU A 176 7.23 4.18 3.96
CA GLU A 176 8.11 4.98 4.80
C GLU A 176 8.80 4.19 5.91
N PHE A 177 8.26 3.04 6.34
CA PHE A 177 8.98 2.14 7.24
C PHE A 177 10.24 1.55 6.62
N HIS A 178 10.52 1.82 5.34
CA HIS A 178 11.83 1.65 4.75
C HIS A 178 12.95 2.44 5.46
N TRP A 179 12.65 3.65 5.97
CA TRP A 179 13.64 4.54 6.57
C TRP A 179 14.08 4.06 7.97
N PRO A 180 15.39 3.91 8.23
CA PRO A 180 15.89 3.50 9.54
C PRO A 180 15.48 4.47 10.65
N ALA A 181 15.41 5.78 10.38
CA ALA A 181 14.98 6.74 11.38
C ALA A 181 13.49 6.59 11.74
N VAL A 182 12.64 6.24 10.79
CA VAL A 182 11.20 5.99 11.02
C VAL A 182 11.02 4.72 11.86
N GLN A 183 11.73 3.64 11.52
CA GLN A 183 11.76 2.42 12.34
C GLN A 183 12.27 2.69 13.76
N ALA A 184 13.38 3.43 13.89
CA ALA A 184 13.97 3.78 15.17
C ALA A 184 13.02 4.64 16.01
N ALA A 185 12.30 5.58 15.38
CA ALA A 185 11.30 6.40 16.06
C ALA A 185 10.17 5.53 16.64
N LEU A 186 9.60 4.59 15.86
CA LEU A 186 8.56 3.69 16.38
C LEU A 186 9.07 2.86 17.57
N LYS A 187 10.26 2.26 17.43
CA LYS A 187 10.89 1.46 18.49
C LYS A 187 11.10 2.29 19.76
N ALA A 188 11.62 3.51 19.60
CA ALA A 188 11.87 4.40 20.71
C ALA A 188 10.58 4.77 21.44
N HIS A 189 9.53 5.17 20.71
CA HIS A 189 8.24 5.52 21.31
C HIS A 189 7.60 4.36 22.08
N LEU A 190 7.65 3.14 21.54
CA LEU A 190 7.13 1.97 22.24
C LEU A 190 7.96 1.64 23.50
N ALA A 191 9.28 1.81 23.45
CA ALA A 191 10.14 1.60 24.61
C ALA A 191 9.94 2.69 25.70
N ASP A 192 9.74 3.94 25.29
CA ASP A 192 9.46 5.07 26.18
C ASP A 192 8.13 4.87 26.91
N ARG A 193 7.07 4.48 26.19
CA ARG A 193 5.76 4.12 26.75
C ARG A 193 5.85 2.92 27.71
N ALA A 194 6.80 2.02 27.46
CA ALA A 194 7.09 0.90 28.35
C ALA A 194 7.95 1.29 29.57
N GLY A 195 8.41 2.54 29.68
CA GLY A 195 9.27 3.03 30.77
C GLY A 195 10.64 2.35 30.80
N LEU A 196 11.20 1.99 29.64
CA LEU A 196 12.43 1.20 29.54
C LEU A 196 13.65 2.04 29.14
N GLU A 197 14.74 1.85 29.88
CA GLU A 197 16.04 2.45 29.61
C GLU A 197 17.14 1.38 29.51
N GLY A 198 18.33 1.77 29.04
CA GLY A 198 19.55 0.93 29.10
C GLY A 198 19.43 -0.45 28.43
N PRO A 199 19.98 -1.51 29.03
CA PRO A 199 19.92 -2.87 28.47
C PRO A 199 18.50 -3.46 28.31
N PRO A 200 17.53 -3.25 29.23
CA PRO A 200 16.13 -3.62 29.03
C PRO A 200 15.50 -3.03 27.76
N ARG A 201 15.72 -1.74 27.49
CA ARG A 201 15.27 -1.08 26.26
C ARG A 201 15.79 -1.80 25.02
N ARG A 202 17.10 -2.06 24.96
CA ARG A 202 17.71 -2.77 23.82
C ARG A 202 17.16 -4.18 23.61
N ARG A 203 16.76 -4.89 24.67
CA ARG A 203 16.09 -6.20 24.56
C ARG A 203 14.67 -6.07 24.01
N PHE A 204 13.94 -5.05 24.44
CA PHE A 204 12.59 -4.76 23.97
C PHE A 204 12.59 -4.39 22.48
N GLU A 205 13.44 -3.46 22.06
CA GLU A 205 13.54 -2.99 20.67
C GLU A 205 13.98 -4.09 19.68
N ARG A 206 14.71 -5.12 20.17
CA ARG A 206 15.08 -6.31 19.38
C ARG A 206 13.90 -7.24 19.08
N ARG A 207 12.78 -7.13 19.79
CA ARG A 207 11.55 -7.89 19.50
C ARG A 207 10.66 -7.23 18.45
N ILE A 208 11.09 -6.07 17.93
CA ILE A 208 10.39 -5.32 16.87
C ILE A 208 11.21 -5.46 15.60
N GLU A 209 10.67 -6.17 14.62
CA GLU A 209 11.33 -6.45 13.35
C GLU A 209 10.53 -5.89 12.18
N PHE A 210 11.22 -5.31 11.20
CA PHE A 210 10.62 -4.77 9.99
C PHE A 210 11.00 -5.64 8.79
N HIS A 211 10.01 -5.95 7.97
CA HIS A 211 10.13 -6.81 6.80
C HIS A 211 9.82 -5.97 5.56
N PRO A 212 10.77 -5.83 4.61
CA PRO A 212 10.60 -4.92 3.48
C PRO A 212 9.55 -5.38 2.45
N TRP A 213 9.16 -6.66 2.47
CA TRP A 213 8.21 -7.22 1.51
C TRP A 213 7.32 -8.31 2.11
N PHE A 214 7.88 -9.38 2.70
CA PHE A 214 7.10 -10.49 3.23
C PHE A 214 7.69 -11.05 4.52
N TYR A 215 6.86 -11.77 5.26
CA TYR A 215 7.26 -12.65 6.34
C TYR A 215 7.05 -14.12 5.92
N LEU A 216 8.07 -14.95 6.12
CA LEU A 216 8.01 -16.38 5.85
C LEU A 216 8.51 -17.17 7.06
N GLU A 217 7.66 -18.05 7.56
CA GLU A 217 8.00 -19.13 8.47
C GLU A 217 7.85 -20.46 7.71
N PRO A 218 8.96 -21.03 7.19
CA PRO A 218 8.91 -22.16 6.26
C PRO A 218 8.09 -23.33 6.77
N GLY A 219 7.18 -23.83 5.92
CA GLY A 219 6.30 -24.94 6.26
C GLY A 219 5.20 -24.59 7.25
N PHE A 220 5.00 -23.31 7.60
CA PHE A 220 3.93 -22.91 8.50
C PHE A 220 3.12 -21.71 7.98
N PHE A 221 3.78 -20.58 7.74
CA PHE A 221 3.07 -19.33 7.46
C PHE A 221 3.84 -18.45 6.49
N TYR A 222 3.12 -17.87 5.54
CA TYR A 222 3.62 -16.87 4.62
C TYR A 222 2.62 -15.70 4.62
N ALA A 223 3.12 -14.48 4.72
CA ALA A 223 2.33 -13.28 4.55
C ALA A 223 3.13 -12.22 3.82
N GLU A 224 2.43 -11.53 2.95
CA GLU A 224 2.82 -10.27 2.34
C GLU A 224 1.57 -9.37 2.33
N HIS A 225 1.78 -8.07 2.21
CA HIS A 225 0.67 -7.13 2.19
C HIS A 225 -0.18 -7.30 0.91
N GLY A 226 0.46 -7.50 -0.24
CA GLY A 226 -0.19 -7.83 -1.52
C GLY A 226 -0.09 -6.72 -2.57
N ASN A 227 0.36 -5.52 -2.20
CA ASN A 227 0.59 -4.40 -3.12
C ASN A 227 1.60 -4.72 -4.24
N ALA A 228 2.47 -5.71 -4.03
CA ALA A 228 3.38 -6.19 -5.08
C ALA A 228 2.67 -6.85 -6.28
N HIS A 229 1.40 -7.21 -6.15
CA HIS A 229 0.59 -7.82 -7.22
C HIS A 229 -0.35 -6.82 -7.90
N ASP A 230 -0.46 -5.60 -7.40
CA ASP A 230 -1.28 -4.56 -8.01
C ASP A 230 -0.39 -3.51 -8.68
N HIS A 231 -0.57 -3.35 -10.00
CA HIS A 231 0.21 -2.43 -10.80
C HIS A 231 0.06 -0.97 -10.31
N TYR A 232 -1.09 -0.60 -9.74
CA TYR A 232 -1.36 0.76 -9.28
C TYR A 232 -0.82 1.09 -7.88
N SER A 233 -0.60 0.06 -7.07
CA SER A 233 -0.15 0.18 -5.67
C SER A 233 1.32 -0.23 -5.47
N LEU A 234 1.97 -0.76 -6.50
CA LEU A 234 3.39 -1.09 -6.47
C LEU A 234 4.25 0.15 -6.71
N GLN A 235 5.09 0.46 -5.73
CA GLN A 235 6.13 1.48 -5.86
C GLN A 235 7.21 1.06 -6.87
N SER A 236 7.67 2.01 -7.69
CA SER A 236 8.62 1.75 -8.79
C SER A 236 9.96 1.17 -8.34
N ASP A 237 10.45 1.58 -7.17
CA ASP A 237 11.70 1.17 -6.54
C ASP A 237 11.46 0.29 -5.30
N PHE A 238 10.31 -0.38 -5.23
CA PHE A 238 9.91 -1.21 -4.07
C PHE A 238 11.00 -2.22 -3.68
N PHE A 239 11.69 -2.81 -4.66
CA PHE A 239 12.76 -3.77 -4.42
C PHE A 239 14.15 -3.15 -4.31
N ASP A 240 14.36 -1.91 -4.76
CA ASP A 240 15.65 -1.23 -4.73
C ASP A 240 15.90 -0.52 -3.40
N ALA A 241 16.07 -1.31 -2.34
CA ALA A 241 16.35 -0.77 -1.02
C ALA A 241 17.60 0.15 -0.96
N ALA A 242 18.61 -0.01 -1.83
CA ALA A 242 19.79 0.84 -1.81
C ALA A 242 19.54 2.18 -2.52
N GLY A 243 18.84 2.14 -3.65
CA GLY A 243 18.41 3.35 -4.36
C GLY A 243 17.42 4.17 -3.55
N VAL A 244 16.45 3.54 -2.88
CA VAL A 244 15.48 4.24 -2.02
C VAL A 244 16.21 4.96 -0.87
N GLN A 245 17.19 4.32 -0.21
CA GLN A 245 17.97 4.97 0.86
C GLN A 245 18.79 6.18 0.39
N ALA A 246 19.20 6.18 -0.88
CA ALA A 246 19.96 7.28 -1.47
C ALA A 246 19.07 8.44 -1.94
N LYS A 247 17.75 8.21 -2.07
CA LYS A 247 16.79 9.25 -2.43
C LYS A 247 16.48 10.14 -1.23
N ARG A 248 16.10 11.38 -1.51
CA ARG A 248 15.59 12.30 -0.48
C ARG A 248 14.13 12.01 -0.13
N GLU A 249 13.35 11.56 -1.11
CA GLU A 249 11.91 11.29 -1.01
C GLU A 249 11.59 9.94 -1.66
N ILE A 250 10.64 9.21 -1.08
CA ILE A 250 10.08 7.96 -1.63
C ILE A 250 9.15 8.30 -2.79
N ASP A 251 9.30 7.59 -3.92
CA ASP A 251 8.35 7.69 -5.02
C ASP A 251 7.03 6.99 -4.64
N LEU A 252 5.94 7.76 -4.56
CA LEU A 252 4.63 7.21 -4.26
C LEU A 252 4.10 6.38 -5.44
N PRO A 253 3.42 5.25 -5.19
CA PRO A 253 2.72 4.52 -6.24
C PRO A 253 1.56 5.34 -6.81
N LEU A 254 1.05 4.93 -7.97
CA LEU A 254 0.08 5.72 -8.72
C LEU A 254 -1.20 5.98 -7.93
N SER A 255 -1.72 4.97 -7.22
CA SER A 255 -2.89 5.09 -6.34
C SER A 255 -2.66 6.13 -5.23
N SER A 256 -1.51 6.10 -4.56
CA SER A 256 -1.14 7.06 -3.52
C SER A 256 -0.94 8.48 -4.06
N LYS A 257 -0.56 8.66 -5.33
CA LYS A 257 -0.52 9.99 -5.96
C LYS A 257 -1.92 10.57 -6.15
N VAL A 258 -2.92 9.74 -6.49
CA VAL A 258 -4.32 10.16 -6.56
C VAL A 258 -4.81 10.59 -5.18
N LEU A 259 -4.48 9.81 -4.15
CA LEU A 259 -4.78 10.14 -2.76
C LEU A 259 -4.18 11.51 -2.38
N ARG A 260 -2.87 11.69 -2.60
CA ARG A 260 -2.16 12.91 -2.24
C ARG A 260 -2.64 14.14 -3.01
N TYR A 261 -2.84 14.06 -4.32
CA TYR A 261 -3.10 15.23 -5.16
C TYR A 261 -4.58 15.54 -5.39
N PHE A 262 -5.48 14.61 -5.09
CA PHE A 262 -6.92 14.83 -5.23
C PHE A 262 -7.65 14.64 -3.90
N ALA A 263 -7.62 13.44 -3.34
CA ALA A 263 -8.42 13.12 -2.16
C ALA A 263 -8.08 13.99 -0.94
N ASN A 264 -6.79 14.24 -0.70
CA ASN A 264 -6.32 15.07 0.41
C ASN A 264 -6.85 16.51 0.37
N LYS A 265 -7.23 17.01 -0.81
CA LYS A 265 -7.84 18.34 -0.98
C LYS A 265 -9.28 18.42 -0.47
N TYR A 266 -9.99 17.29 -0.41
CA TYR A 266 -11.40 17.19 -0.05
C TYR A 266 -11.61 16.52 1.31
N THR A 267 -10.58 16.56 2.16
CA THR A 267 -10.50 15.85 3.44
C THR A 267 -11.59 16.23 4.46
N GLU A 268 -12.13 17.45 4.39
CA GLU A 268 -13.26 17.88 5.23
C GLU A 268 -14.62 17.33 4.76
N GLN A 269 -14.70 16.84 3.52
CA GLN A 269 -15.95 16.50 2.82
C GLN A 269 -16.06 15.02 2.47
N THR A 270 -14.96 14.26 2.58
CA THR A 270 -14.89 12.85 2.20
C THR A 270 -14.23 12.03 3.31
N ASP A 271 -14.94 11.00 3.77
CA ASP A 271 -14.30 9.85 4.39
C ASP A 271 -13.88 8.87 3.30
N LEU A 272 -12.57 8.62 3.20
CA LEU A 272 -12.00 7.90 2.06
C LEU A 272 -12.26 6.40 2.14
N ASP A 273 -12.45 5.89 3.36
CA ASP A 273 -12.72 4.48 3.62
C ASP A 273 -14.17 4.11 3.24
N GLU A 274 -15.06 5.10 3.09
CA GLU A 274 -16.46 4.87 2.69
C GLU A 274 -16.67 4.93 1.17
N CYS A 275 -15.76 5.56 0.42
CA CYS A 275 -15.89 5.78 -1.02
C CYS A 275 -16.08 4.49 -1.83
N ASP A 276 -15.47 3.38 -1.39
CA ASP A 276 -15.58 2.08 -2.07
C ASP A 276 -17.00 1.48 -2.00
N THR A 277 -17.86 2.01 -1.13
CA THR A 277 -19.26 1.60 -0.98
C THR A 277 -20.24 2.54 -1.67
N TRP A 278 -19.76 3.64 -2.24
CA TRP A 278 -20.62 4.68 -2.81
C TRP A 278 -21.24 4.22 -4.13
N GLY A 279 -22.53 4.50 -4.27
CA GLY A 279 -23.23 4.47 -5.54
C GLY A 279 -23.13 5.81 -6.27
N VAL A 280 -23.79 5.88 -7.42
CA VAL A 280 -23.80 7.09 -8.26
C VAL A 280 -24.42 8.30 -7.54
N VAL A 281 -25.42 8.05 -6.68
CA VAL A 281 -26.14 9.12 -5.96
C VAL A 281 -25.24 9.74 -4.89
N GLU A 282 -24.51 8.91 -4.16
CA GLU A 282 -23.58 9.31 -3.11
C GLU A 282 -22.43 10.16 -3.71
N TYR A 283 -21.92 9.78 -4.88
CA TYR A 283 -20.95 10.59 -5.61
C TYR A 283 -21.52 11.95 -6.03
N ILE A 284 -22.75 12.01 -6.53
CA ILE A 284 -23.38 13.28 -6.92
C ILE A 284 -23.57 14.16 -5.69
N ASP A 285 -24.11 13.61 -4.59
CA ASP A 285 -24.31 14.33 -3.34
C ASP A 285 -22.99 14.86 -2.78
N TRP A 286 -21.93 14.05 -2.83
CA TRP A 286 -20.59 14.50 -2.46
C TRP A 286 -20.09 15.64 -3.34
N VAL A 287 -20.19 15.55 -4.68
CA VAL A 287 -19.75 16.62 -5.59
C VAL A 287 -20.50 17.92 -5.29
N LEU A 288 -21.79 17.84 -4.99
CA LEU A 288 -22.60 19.00 -4.61
C LEU A 288 -22.18 19.59 -3.25
N LYS A 289 -21.80 18.74 -2.28
CA LYS A 289 -21.27 19.16 -0.97
C LYS A 289 -19.86 19.73 -1.05
N ALA A 290 -19.02 19.19 -1.94
CA ALA A 290 -17.66 19.67 -2.20
C ALA A 290 -17.63 21.06 -2.87
N GLY A 291 -18.79 21.55 -3.31
CA GLY A 291 -19.00 22.90 -3.80
C GLY A 291 -19.32 22.92 -5.29
N ASN A 292 -18.49 23.61 -6.08
CA ASN A 292 -18.74 23.79 -7.51
C ASN A 292 -18.28 22.54 -8.29
N PRO A 293 -19.17 21.81 -9.00
CA PRO A 293 -18.81 20.63 -9.79
C PRO A 293 -17.73 20.91 -10.85
N LEU A 294 -17.72 22.12 -11.43
CA LEU A 294 -16.70 22.52 -12.40
C LEU A 294 -15.32 22.67 -11.74
N ARG A 295 -15.27 23.08 -10.47
CA ARG A 295 -14.03 23.15 -9.70
C ARG A 295 -13.51 21.75 -9.38
N VAL A 296 -14.40 20.84 -8.97
CA VAL A 296 -14.04 19.43 -8.72
C VAL A 296 -13.49 18.78 -9.98
N ALA A 297 -14.16 18.99 -11.12
CA ALA A 297 -13.68 18.52 -12.42
C ALA A 297 -12.32 19.14 -12.78
N ALA A 298 -12.16 20.46 -12.64
CA ALA A 298 -10.88 21.13 -12.91
C ALA A 298 -9.75 20.59 -12.03
N ASP A 299 -10.00 20.37 -10.73
CA ASP A 299 -9.04 19.81 -9.80
C ASP A 299 -8.68 18.36 -10.15
N TYR A 300 -9.66 17.57 -10.59
CA TYR A 300 -9.41 16.22 -11.12
C TYR A 300 -8.53 16.27 -12.37
N PHE A 301 -8.84 17.14 -13.34
CA PHE A 301 -8.01 17.33 -14.54
C PHE A 301 -6.59 17.78 -14.21
N VAL A 302 -6.42 18.71 -13.26
CA VAL A 302 -5.11 19.16 -12.79
C VAL A 302 -4.35 18.01 -12.15
N MET A 303 -4.99 17.19 -11.31
CA MET A 303 -4.38 16.00 -10.73
C MET A 303 -3.96 15.00 -11.82
N VAL A 304 -4.85 14.66 -12.74
CA VAL A 304 -4.56 13.75 -13.85
C VAL A 304 -3.35 14.25 -14.63
N PHE A 305 -3.36 15.51 -15.05
CA PHE A 305 -2.24 16.11 -15.77
C PHE A 305 -0.95 16.07 -14.95
N ARG A 306 -1.01 16.42 -13.67
CA ARG A 306 0.16 16.41 -12.76
C ARG A 306 0.78 15.02 -12.65
N VAL A 307 -0.04 13.98 -12.61
CA VAL A 307 0.41 12.59 -12.48
C VAL A 307 0.90 12.03 -13.82
N THR A 308 0.18 12.27 -14.91
CA THR A 308 0.50 11.67 -16.22
C THR A 308 1.54 12.46 -17.02
N TYR A 309 1.69 13.77 -16.79
CA TYR A 309 2.63 14.61 -17.55
C TYR A 309 4.10 14.19 -17.39
N PRO A 310 4.61 13.92 -16.17
CA PRO A 310 5.97 13.41 -16.00
C PRO A 310 6.19 12.08 -16.73
N ILE A 311 5.20 11.18 -16.66
CA ILE A 311 5.22 9.87 -17.33
C ILE A 311 5.26 10.06 -18.86
N LEU A 312 4.42 10.93 -19.40
CA LEU A 312 4.40 11.27 -20.82
C LEU A 312 5.73 11.89 -21.29
N VAL A 313 6.32 12.80 -20.51
CA VAL A 313 7.61 13.42 -20.83
C VAL A 313 8.74 12.38 -20.81
N GLN A 314 8.75 11.48 -19.83
CA GLN A 314 9.70 10.38 -19.78
C GLN A 314 9.53 9.44 -20.96
N TRP A 315 8.29 9.04 -21.27
CA TRP A 315 7.96 8.23 -22.44
C TRP A 315 8.42 8.90 -23.74
N LEU A 316 8.15 10.20 -23.92
CA LEU A 316 8.61 10.96 -25.09
C LEU A 316 10.14 11.05 -25.17
N LYS A 317 10.85 11.17 -24.04
CA LYS A 317 12.32 11.17 -24.02
C LYS A 317 12.87 9.79 -24.42
N VAL A 318 12.28 8.72 -23.90
CA VAL A 318 12.64 7.34 -24.23
C VAL A 318 12.33 7.06 -25.71
N TRP A 319 11.13 7.42 -26.18
CA TRP A 319 10.74 7.30 -27.58
C TRP A 319 11.62 8.13 -28.52
N ARG A 320 11.97 9.37 -28.15
CA ARG A 320 12.94 10.19 -28.91
C ARG A 320 14.35 9.59 -28.90
N ARG A 321 14.74 8.88 -27.84
CA ARG A 321 16.01 8.14 -27.78
C ARG A 321 15.94 6.89 -28.66
N PHE A 322 14.87 6.12 -28.63
CA PHE A 322 14.63 4.99 -29.54
C PHE A 322 14.51 5.42 -31.01
N ALA A 323 13.82 6.52 -31.30
CA ALA A 323 13.75 7.10 -32.64
C ALA A 323 15.10 7.67 -33.12
N ARG A 324 16.03 7.96 -32.19
CA ARG A 324 17.43 8.36 -32.49
C ARG A 324 18.41 7.19 -32.43
N ALA A 325 18.01 6.06 -31.86
CA ALA A 325 18.77 4.84 -31.68
C ALA A 325 17.92 3.66 -32.17
N ALA A 326 17.56 3.72 -33.46
CA ALA A 326 17.23 2.54 -34.24
C ALA A 326 18.55 1.92 -34.69
N ASP A 327 19.27 1.38 -33.72
CA ASP A 327 20.29 0.33 -33.78
C ASP A 327 21.04 0.34 -32.44
N GLU A 328 21.03 -0.82 -31.77
CA GLU A 328 21.69 -1.17 -30.50
C GLU A 328 20.96 -0.85 -29.17
N ALA A 329 20.86 -1.91 -28.36
CA ALA A 329 20.60 -1.96 -26.92
C ALA A 329 19.14 -2.13 -26.44
N ILE A 330 18.62 -3.34 -26.60
CA ILE A 330 17.70 -3.95 -25.62
C ILE A 330 18.34 -5.24 -25.14
N GLU A 331 19.27 -5.15 -24.18
CA GLU A 331 19.77 -6.34 -23.48
C GLU A 331 20.30 -6.08 -22.05
N LYS A 332 20.32 -4.84 -21.54
CA LYS A 332 21.04 -4.51 -20.28
C LYS A 332 20.20 -4.06 -19.09
N VAL A 333 18.88 -3.86 -19.24
CA VAL A 333 18.05 -3.31 -18.15
C VAL A 333 17.52 -4.42 -17.22
N ASP A 334 17.39 -5.66 -17.69
CA ASP A 334 16.74 -6.75 -16.94
C ASP A 334 17.65 -7.43 -15.88
N ASP A 335 18.98 -7.30 -16.02
CA ASP A 335 19.93 -8.01 -15.14
C ASP A 335 20.16 -7.32 -13.77
N GLY A 336 19.94 -6.00 -13.68
CA GLY A 336 20.25 -5.20 -12.48
C GLY A 336 19.24 -5.37 -11.34
N GLU A 337 17.95 -5.26 -11.63
CA GLU A 337 16.88 -5.43 -10.64
C GLU A 337 16.86 -6.87 -10.09
N ALA A 338 17.07 -7.85 -10.97
CA ALA A 338 17.12 -9.26 -10.60
C ALA A 338 18.30 -9.61 -9.66
N ALA A 339 19.39 -8.84 -9.66
CA ALA A 339 20.57 -9.09 -8.83
C ALA A 339 20.41 -8.57 -7.38
N HIS A 340 19.77 -7.42 -7.19
CA HIS A 340 19.56 -6.83 -5.86
C HIS A 340 18.44 -7.51 -5.09
N VAL A 341 17.37 -7.86 -5.81
CA VAL A 341 16.31 -8.75 -5.37
C VAL A 341 16.88 -10.09 -4.88
N ARG A 342 17.82 -10.71 -5.63
CA ARG A 342 18.56 -11.91 -5.19
C ARG A 342 19.33 -11.71 -3.88
N LYS A 343 19.86 -10.51 -3.62
CA LYS A 343 20.61 -10.18 -2.39
C LYS A 343 19.71 -9.96 -1.18
N LEU A 344 18.55 -9.34 -1.34
CA LEU A 344 17.49 -9.26 -0.31
C LEU A 344 16.98 -10.66 0.04
N LEU A 345 16.84 -11.51 -0.97
CA LEU A 345 16.20 -12.82 -0.84
C LEU A 345 17.16 -13.92 -0.36
N GLY A 346 18.47 -13.79 -0.62
CA GLY A 346 19.49 -14.68 -0.06
C GLY A 346 19.64 -14.59 1.47
N ARG A 347 19.09 -13.53 2.11
CA ARG A 347 19.00 -13.42 3.57
C ARG A 347 17.73 -14.04 4.17
N ALA A 348 16.65 -14.17 3.39
CA ALA A 348 15.33 -14.58 3.87
C ALA A 348 14.94 -16.03 3.51
N SER A 349 15.45 -16.59 2.40
CA SER A 349 15.25 -18.00 2.04
C SER A 349 16.56 -18.64 1.58
N ARG A 350 16.86 -19.82 2.11
CA ARG A 350 18.01 -20.64 1.68
C ARG A 350 17.81 -21.31 0.31
N ASN A 351 16.69 -21.05 -0.37
CA ASN A 351 16.31 -21.73 -1.61
C ASN A 351 16.02 -20.73 -2.75
N GLU A 352 17.00 -20.53 -3.62
CA GLU A 352 16.95 -19.61 -4.77
C GLU A 352 15.80 -19.92 -5.76
N ALA A 353 15.32 -21.18 -5.80
CA ALA A 353 14.21 -21.58 -6.65
C ALA A 353 12.83 -21.09 -6.15
N GLU A 354 12.64 -20.97 -4.84
CA GLU A 354 11.40 -20.42 -4.25
C GLU A 354 11.32 -18.91 -4.48
N VAL A 355 12.45 -18.25 -4.34
CA VAL A 355 12.65 -16.82 -4.60
C VAL A 355 12.27 -16.46 -6.04
N LYS A 356 12.76 -17.22 -7.03
CA LYS A 356 12.39 -17.01 -8.45
C LYS A 356 10.89 -17.17 -8.69
N LYS A 357 10.20 -18.07 -7.97
CA LYS A 357 8.75 -18.25 -8.10
C LYS A 357 7.95 -17.08 -7.53
N LEU A 358 8.40 -16.52 -6.40
CA LEU A 358 7.77 -15.34 -5.79
C LEU A 358 7.94 -14.10 -6.68
N LEU A 359 9.09 -13.96 -7.35
CA LEU A 359 9.31 -12.83 -8.27
C LEU A 359 8.51 -12.96 -9.56
N ALA A 360 8.21 -14.17 -10.00
CA ALA A 360 7.44 -14.41 -11.22
C ALA A 360 5.98 -13.92 -11.12
N ILE A 361 5.48 -13.66 -9.90
CA ILE A 361 4.12 -13.17 -9.66
C ILE A 361 4.07 -11.67 -9.30
N VAL A 362 5.21 -10.99 -9.26
CA VAL A 362 5.29 -9.55 -9.01
C VAL A 362 4.84 -8.77 -10.24
N SER A 363 3.99 -7.78 -10.02
CA SER A 363 3.46 -6.89 -11.05
C SER A 363 4.48 -5.84 -11.48
N ARG A 364 4.27 -5.21 -12.63
CA ARG A 364 5.08 -4.05 -13.05
C ARG A 364 4.43 -2.76 -12.53
N PRO A 365 5.17 -1.81 -11.95
CA PRO A 365 4.61 -0.53 -11.52
C PRO A 365 3.91 0.20 -12.69
N ALA A 366 2.69 0.71 -12.47
CA ALA A 366 1.89 1.37 -13.51
C ALA A 366 2.55 2.64 -14.06
N GLU A 367 3.43 3.30 -13.29
CA GLU A 367 4.19 4.47 -13.76
C GLU A 367 5.15 4.15 -14.92
N GLN A 368 5.50 2.88 -15.10
CA GLN A 368 6.34 2.44 -16.22
C GLN A 368 5.54 2.28 -17.52
N SER A 369 4.20 2.34 -17.47
CA SER A 369 3.29 2.20 -18.60
C SER A 369 2.38 3.42 -18.71
N LEU A 370 2.52 4.16 -19.82
CA LEU A 370 1.60 5.26 -20.13
C LEU A 370 0.15 4.76 -20.26
N PHE A 371 -0.03 3.55 -20.80
CA PHE A 371 -1.35 2.95 -20.98
C PHE A 371 -2.00 2.61 -19.63
N ASP A 372 -1.29 1.95 -18.73
CA ASP A 372 -1.81 1.55 -17.42
C ASP A 372 -2.18 2.81 -16.61
N SER A 373 -1.33 3.84 -16.69
CA SER A 373 -1.61 5.15 -16.10
C SER A 373 -2.87 5.82 -16.67
N MET A 374 -3.10 5.72 -17.98
CA MET A 374 -4.33 6.21 -18.63
C MET A 374 -5.57 5.43 -18.19
N GLN A 375 -5.45 4.10 -18.00
CA GLN A 375 -6.55 3.24 -17.58
C GLN A 375 -7.07 3.57 -16.19
N LEU A 376 -6.18 3.88 -15.23
CA LEU A 376 -6.58 4.27 -13.88
C LEU A 376 -7.51 5.50 -13.91
N PHE A 377 -7.21 6.45 -14.81
CA PHE A 377 -7.96 7.69 -14.96
C PHE A 377 -9.09 7.62 -16.00
N TYR A 378 -9.39 6.43 -16.54
CA TYR A 378 -10.37 6.21 -17.59
C TYR A 378 -10.13 7.02 -18.88
N LEU A 379 -8.90 7.52 -19.09
CA LEU A 379 -8.54 8.33 -20.26
C LEU A 379 -8.57 7.51 -21.55
N ASP A 380 -8.29 6.21 -21.46
CA ASP A 380 -8.43 5.25 -22.56
C ASP A 380 -9.89 5.15 -23.02
N ARG A 381 -10.84 5.05 -22.09
CA ARG A 381 -12.28 4.97 -22.40
C ARG A 381 -12.81 6.29 -22.93
N MET A 382 -12.35 7.42 -22.38
CA MET A 382 -12.68 8.75 -22.93
C MET A 382 -12.16 8.90 -24.36
N LEU A 383 -10.93 8.49 -24.64
CA LEU A 383 -10.37 8.52 -25.99
C LEU A 383 -11.17 7.64 -26.94
N LEU A 384 -11.53 6.42 -26.52
CA LEU A 384 -12.38 5.53 -27.30
C LEU A 384 -13.74 6.16 -27.60
N ALA A 385 -14.39 6.77 -26.59
CA ALA A 385 -15.66 7.48 -26.77
C ALA A 385 -15.54 8.64 -27.77
N LEU A 386 -14.46 9.43 -27.68
CA LEU A 386 -14.19 10.52 -28.63
C LEU A 386 -13.96 10.01 -30.06
N VAL A 387 -13.23 8.90 -30.23
CA VAL A 387 -13.03 8.25 -31.53
C VAL A 387 -14.36 7.74 -32.09
N CYS A 388 -15.20 7.12 -31.26
CA CYS A 388 -16.54 6.69 -31.67
C CYS A 388 -17.44 7.86 -32.05
N LEU A 389 -17.42 8.96 -31.29
CA LEU A 389 -18.17 10.18 -31.58
C LEU A 389 -17.71 10.82 -32.89
N PHE A 390 -16.40 10.98 -33.07
CA PHE A 390 -15.83 11.53 -34.31
C PHE A 390 -16.10 10.63 -35.51
N GLY A 391 -15.96 9.31 -35.35
CA GLY A 391 -16.29 8.34 -36.40
C GLY A 391 -17.78 8.38 -36.79
N SER A 392 -18.67 8.51 -35.81
CA SER A 392 -20.11 8.66 -36.04
C SER A 392 -20.41 9.98 -36.77
N TRP A 393 -19.81 11.09 -36.32
CA TRP A 393 -19.94 12.39 -36.98
C TRP A 393 -19.43 12.35 -38.43
N ALA A 394 -18.26 11.76 -38.67
CA ALA A 394 -17.67 11.62 -39.99
C ALA A 394 -18.54 10.73 -40.91
N ALA A 395 -19.10 9.64 -40.38
CA ALA A 395 -20.02 8.77 -41.12
C ALA A 395 -21.32 9.50 -41.50
N ILE A 396 -21.90 10.27 -40.58
CA ILE A 396 -23.09 11.10 -40.85
C ILE A 396 -22.76 12.17 -41.89
N ALA A 397 -21.63 12.87 -41.76
CA ALA A 397 -21.20 13.89 -42.71
C ALA A 397 -20.95 13.31 -44.11
N ALA A 398 -20.35 12.12 -44.21
CA ALA A 398 -20.15 11.41 -45.47
C ALA A 398 -21.48 10.95 -46.09
N ALA A 399 -22.43 10.45 -45.28
CA ALA A 399 -23.76 10.06 -45.75
C ALA A 399 -24.54 11.28 -46.27
N HIS A 400 -24.52 12.41 -45.56
CA HIS A 400 -25.17 13.64 -45.99
C HIS A 400 -24.49 14.27 -47.23
N GLY A 401 -23.16 14.19 -47.33
CA GLY A 401 -22.41 14.61 -48.51
C GLY A 401 -22.61 13.72 -49.74
N ALA A 402 -22.94 12.44 -49.55
CA ALA A 402 -23.28 11.49 -50.62
C ALA A 402 -24.74 11.62 -51.09
N VAL A 403 -25.64 12.11 -50.24
CA VAL A 403 -27.06 12.36 -50.57
C VAL A 403 -27.27 13.73 -51.25
N ALA A 404 -26.31 14.64 -51.14
CA ALA A 404 -26.34 15.96 -51.78
C ALA A 404 -25.71 16.01 -53.19
N LYS A 405 -25.44 14.87 -53.82
CA LYS A 405 -24.92 14.77 -55.19
C LYS A 405 -25.90 14.12 -56.16
#